data_AF-A0A497AZK9-F1
#
_entry.id   AF-A0A497AZK9-F1
#
_cell.length_a   1.000
_cell.length_b   1.000
_cell.length_c   1.000
_cell.angle_alpha   90.00
_cell.angle_beta   90.00
_cell.angle_gamma   90.00
#
_symmetry.space_group_name_H-M   'P 1'
#
loop_
_entity.id
_entity.type
_entity.pdbx_description
1 polymer ?
#
loop_
_entity_poly.entity_id
_entity_poly.type
_entity_poly.pdbx_seq_one_letter_code
_entity_poly.pdbx_strand_id
1 'polypeptide(L)'
;MDEVVKNIVDKYWKKISKKRNVIGYSGKLQPKIIAHKVFPSRKSFRIYVIRKEKVKDLRPRDLVPGILRIGQDYYETDIIEIGLPKALSNKDRRRPICGGISTMHYGFEDDTACTLNGFFKDNQTGTILQASNNHCFSRENKASIGDPVIQPGPYDHGTEKDVTGKLYKYVEIKFSTFSCPIRNFLVKTYRALFGINPKNKVDIAFATVEVPYEIIATYIGKYNGKRYNISEG
;
A
#
# COMPACT_ATOMS: atom_id res chain seq x y z
N MET A 1 6.64 -12.26 8.26
CA MET A 1 6.78 -11.83 9.67
C MET A 1 7.94 -12.62 10.26
N ASP A 2 8.76 -11.98 11.08
CA ASP A 2 9.89 -12.64 11.77
C ASP A 2 9.35 -13.76 12.70
N GLU A 3 10.01 -14.93 12.74
CA GLU A 3 9.57 -16.09 13.53
C GLU A 3 9.56 -15.79 15.02
N VAL A 4 10.55 -15.03 15.50
CA VAL A 4 10.61 -14.55 16.88
C VAL A 4 9.40 -13.65 17.19
N VAL A 5 9.06 -12.75 16.26
CA VAL A 5 7.92 -11.86 16.42
C VAL A 5 6.61 -12.65 16.44
N LYS A 6 6.49 -13.70 15.62
CA LYS A 6 5.32 -14.59 15.64
C LYS A 6 5.13 -15.21 17.04
N ASN A 7 6.19 -15.76 17.63
CA ASN A 7 6.14 -16.36 18.97
C ASN A 7 5.78 -15.34 20.07
N ILE A 8 6.29 -14.11 19.97
CA ILE A 8 5.91 -13.00 20.87
C ILE A 8 4.42 -12.68 20.73
N VAL A 9 3.93 -12.55 19.50
CA VAL A 9 2.54 -12.22 19.21
C VAL A 9 1.60 -13.29 19.72
N ASP A 10 1.87 -14.56 19.40
CA ASP A 10 1.04 -15.69 19.81
C ASP A 10 0.91 -15.77 21.35
N LYS A 11 1.99 -15.48 22.08
CA LYS A 11 2.00 -15.53 23.54
C LYS A 11 1.40 -14.29 24.22
N TYR A 12 1.71 -13.09 23.74
CA TYR A 12 1.44 -11.84 24.48
C TYR A 12 0.39 -10.93 23.86
N TRP A 13 0.15 -11.01 22.54
CA TRP A 13 -0.62 -9.97 21.83
C TRP A 13 -2.04 -9.81 22.34
N LYS A 14 -2.75 -10.92 22.63
CA LYS A 14 -4.11 -10.89 23.20
C LYS A 14 -4.24 -10.07 24.49
N LYS A 15 -3.16 -9.98 25.28
CA LYS A 15 -3.10 -9.18 26.52
C LYS A 15 -2.61 -7.76 26.25
N ILE A 16 -1.61 -7.60 25.38
CA ILE A 16 -1.02 -6.30 25.04
C ILE A 16 -2.00 -5.42 24.27
N SER A 17 -2.75 -5.98 23.31
CA SER A 17 -3.71 -5.24 22.48
C SER A 17 -4.87 -4.63 23.26
N LYS A 18 -5.16 -5.16 24.46
CA LYS A 18 -6.20 -4.63 25.36
C LYS A 18 -5.73 -3.47 26.25
N LYS A 19 -4.43 -3.15 26.22
CA LYS A 19 -3.86 -2.07 27.03
C LYS A 19 -4.20 -0.72 26.42
N ARG A 20 -4.36 0.29 27.28
CA ARG A 20 -4.68 1.66 26.86
C ARG A 20 -3.74 2.16 25.77
N ASN A 21 -4.31 2.83 24.78
CA ASN A 21 -3.64 3.46 23.64
C ASN A 21 -2.91 2.51 22.68
N VAL A 22 -2.79 1.20 22.95
CA VAL A 22 -2.13 0.25 22.04
C VAL A 22 -2.96 0.04 20.78
N ILE A 23 -2.32 0.15 19.61
CA ILE A 23 -2.97 0.02 18.30
C ILE A 23 -2.26 -0.92 17.33
N GLY A 24 -1.01 -1.29 17.60
CA GLY A 24 -0.29 -2.19 16.72
C GLY A 24 1.10 -2.57 17.21
N TYR A 25 1.80 -3.33 16.37
CA TYR A 25 3.19 -3.73 16.59
C TYR A 25 3.93 -3.87 15.25
N SER A 26 5.26 -3.90 15.31
CA SER A 26 6.10 -4.15 14.14
C SER A 26 6.24 -5.65 13.85
N GLY A 27 6.04 -6.05 12.59
CA GLY A 27 6.21 -7.45 12.14
C GLY A 27 7.65 -7.98 12.10
N LYS A 28 8.62 -7.16 12.54
CA LYS A 28 10.05 -7.46 12.69
C LYS A 28 10.58 -6.75 13.94
N LEU A 29 11.65 -7.27 14.54
CA LEU A 29 12.35 -6.54 15.60
C LEU A 29 12.99 -5.26 15.04
N GLN A 30 12.83 -4.16 15.76
CA GLN A 30 13.29 -2.84 15.33
C GLN A 30 14.46 -2.38 16.20
N PRO A 31 15.42 -1.61 15.64
CA PRO A 31 16.38 -0.85 16.43
C PRO A 31 15.68 0.00 17.50
N LYS A 32 16.12 -0.09 18.74
CA LYS A 32 15.53 0.66 19.86
C LYS A 32 15.75 2.16 19.68
N ILE A 33 14.74 2.94 20.02
CA ILE A 33 14.82 4.41 20.01
C ILE A 33 14.78 4.92 21.44
N ILE A 34 15.80 5.69 21.85
CA ILE A 34 15.88 6.30 23.17
C ILE A 34 16.22 7.77 22.98
N ALA A 35 15.40 8.67 23.53
CA ALA A 35 15.57 10.12 23.40
C ALA A 35 15.83 10.56 21.94
N HIS A 36 15.03 10.05 21.00
CA HIS A 36 15.13 10.30 19.56
C HIS A 36 16.40 9.79 18.86
N LYS A 37 17.28 9.08 19.57
CA LYS A 37 18.46 8.42 18.99
C LYS A 37 18.16 6.96 18.70
N VAL A 38 18.53 6.51 17.50
CA VAL A 38 18.39 5.12 17.06
C VAL A 38 19.62 4.33 17.50
N PHE A 39 19.41 3.15 18.10
CA PHE A 39 20.47 2.23 18.53
C PHE A 39 20.42 0.94 17.67
N PRO A 40 21.17 0.86 16.54
CA PRO A 40 21.06 -0.25 15.59
C PRO A 40 21.34 -1.64 16.16
N SER A 41 22.27 -1.72 17.12
CA SER A 41 22.69 -2.96 17.79
C SER A 41 21.68 -3.49 18.79
N ARG A 42 20.74 -2.65 19.28
CA ARG A 42 19.72 -3.04 20.26
C ARG A 42 18.40 -3.29 19.55
N LYS A 43 18.04 -4.56 19.36
CA LYS A 43 16.76 -4.95 18.79
C LYS A 43 15.67 -5.02 19.87
N SER A 44 14.47 -4.57 19.51
CA SER A 44 13.33 -4.49 20.41
C SER A 44 12.03 -4.82 19.68
N PHE A 45 11.06 -5.35 20.43
CA PHE A 45 9.70 -5.52 19.95
C PHE A 45 8.97 -4.18 20.03
N ARG A 46 8.76 -3.56 18.86
CA ARG A 46 8.13 -2.24 18.78
C ARG A 46 6.62 -2.35 18.84
N ILE A 47 6.03 -1.59 19.75
CA ILE A 47 4.59 -1.46 19.96
C ILE A 47 4.19 -0.02 19.66
N TYR A 48 3.11 0.13 18.90
CA TYR A 48 2.58 1.42 18.49
C TYR A 48 1.41 1.81 19.38
N VAL A 49 1.45 3.05 19.85
CA VAL A 49 0.38 3.64 20.67
C VAL A 49 -0.15 4.93 20.04
N ILE A 50 -1.42 5.24 20.30
CA ILE A 50 -2.04 6.50 19.92
C ILE A 50 -1.34 7.67 20.61
N ARG A 51 -1.08 7.52 21.91
CA ARG A 51 -0.41 8.51 22.74
C ARG A 51 0.41 7.84 23.85
N LYS A 52 1.58 8.38 24.15
CA LYS A 52 2.46 7.90 25.23
C LYS A 52 2.16 8.67 26.51
N GLU A 53 1.65 7.96 27.50
CA GLU A 53 1.39 8.50 28.84
C GLU A 53 2.58 8.21 29.76
N LYS A 54 2.80 9.05 30.79
CA LYS A 54 3.83 8.77 31.79
C LYS A 54 3.39 7.56 32.61
N VAL A 55 4.36 6.76 33.09
CA VAL A 55 4.09 5.55 33.88
C VAL A 55 3.20 5.83 35.09
N LYS A 56 3.39 6.98 35.76
CA LYS A 56 2.58 7.42 36.91
C LYS A 56 1.10 7.69 36.57
N ASP A 57 0.80 8.00 35.32
CA ASP A 57 -0.55 8.32 34.85
C ASP A 57 -1.25 7.07 34.28
N LEU A 58 -0.55 5.94 34.21
CA LEU A 58 -1.04 4.65 33.72
C LEU A 58 -1.42 3.72 34.88
N ARG A 59 -2.56 3.05 34.76
CA ARG A 59 -2.93 1.98 35.69
C ARG A 59 -2.02 0.77 35.48
N PRO A 60 -1.75 -0.04 36.52
CA PRO A 60 -0.91 -1.25 36.39
C PRO A 60 -1.33 -2.18 35.24
N ARG A 61 -2.64 -2.32 34.99
CA ARG A 61 -3.18 -3.13 33.89
C ARG A 61 -2.84 -2.60 32.49
N ASP A 62 -2.62 -1.30 32.37
CA ASP A 62 -2.33 -0.61 31.10
C ASP A 62 -0.82 -0.54 30.81
N LEU A 63 0.04 -0.84 31.80
CA LEU A 63 1.48 -0.88 31.59
C LEU A 63 1.85 -2.02 30.64
N VAL A 64 2.54 -1.67 29.56
CA VAL A 64 3.16 -2.65 28.66
C VAL A 64 4.44 -3.16 29.32
N PRO A 65 4.66 -4.49 29.42
CA PRO A 65 5.88 -5.03 30.02
C PRO A 65 7.11 -4.57 29.25
N GLY A 66 8.12 -4.05 29.95
CA GLY A 66 9.36 -3.59 29.32
C GLY A 66 10.19 -4.71 28.68
N ILE A 67 9.95 -5.96 29.10
CA ILE A 67 10.63 -7.17 28.66
C ILE A 67 9.59 -8.27 28.42
N LEU A 68 9.72 -8.99 27.31
CA LEU A 68 8.91 -10.15 26.93
C LEU A 68 9.81 -11.39 26.86
N ARG A 69 9.41 -12.48 27.52
CA ARG A 69 10.19 -13.73 27.57
C ARG A 69 9.63 -14.83 26.67
N ILE A 70 10.47 -15.43 25.82
CA ILE A 70 10.14 -16.58 24.95
C ILE A 70 11.22 -17.63 25.16
N GLY A 71 10.85 -18.82 25.65
CA GLY A 71 11.83 -19.82 26.06
C GLY A 71 12.80 -19.25 27.10
N GLN A 72 14.10 -19.34 26.82
CA GLN A 72 15.18 -18.79 27.64
C GLN A 72 15.55 -17.35 27.24
N ASP A 73 15.05 -16.86 26.10
CA ASP A 73 15.36 -15.54 25.56
C ASP A 73 14.44 -14.46 26.11
N TYR A 74 14.93 -13.22 26.05
CA TYR A 74 14.17 -12.04 26.40
C TYR A 74 14.29 -10.96 25.31
N TYR A 75 13.21 -10.20 25.14
CA TYR A 75 13.10 -9.14 24.16
C TYR A 75 12.63 -7.85 24.85
N GLU A 76 13.39 -6.78 24.71
CA GLU A 76 12.97 -5.46 25.17
C GLU A 76 11.79 -4.95 24.34
N THR A 77 10.86 -4.23 24.96
CA THR A 77 9.81 -3.51 24.22
C THR A 77 10.21 -2.07 23.95
N ASP A 78 9.79 -1.54 22.81
CA ASP A 78 9.94 -0.14 22.44
C ASP A 78 8.57 0.47 22.12
N ILE A 79 8.16 1.48 22.90
CA ILE A 79 6.84 2.11 22.77
C ILE A 79 6.97 3.41 21.99
N ILE A 80 6.43 3.39 20.78
CA ILE A 80 6.41 4.53 19.84
C ILE A 80 4.99 5.07 19.72
N GLU A 81 4.86 6.36 19.96
CA GLU A 81 3.64 7.12 19.70
C GLU A 81 3.52 7.43 18.21
N ILE A 82 2.38 7.09 17.60
CA ILE A 82 2.11 7.35 16.18
C ILE A 82 0.81 8.12 15.95
N GLY A 83 0.11 8.52 17.01
CA GLY A 83 -1.21 9.13 16.89
C GLY A 83 -2.30 8.10 16.57
N LEU A 84 -3.53 8.60 16.43
CA LEU A 84 -4.64 7.78 15.92
C LEU A 84 -4.49 7.71 14.39
N PRO A 85 -4.32 6.52 13.77
CA PRO A 85 -4.36 6.40 12.33
C PRO A 85 -5.73 6.88 11.85
N LYS A 86 -5.76 7.96 11.07
CA LYS A 86 -6.96 8.49 10.44
C LYS A 86 -6.90 8.14 8.96
N ALA A 87 -7.99 7.62 8.42
CA ALA A 87 -8.16 7.59 6.97
C ALA A 87 -8.13 9.05 6.47
N LEU A 88 -7.23 9.36 5.56
CA LEU A 88 -7.18 10.68 4.95
C LEU A 88 -8.38 10.79 4.00
N SER A 89 -9.24 11.78 4.23
CA SER A 89 -10.33 12.12 3.30
C SER A 89 -9.77 12.95 2.15
N ASN A 90 -9.00 12.32 1.26
CA ASN A 90 -8.37 13.00 0.12
C ASN A 90 -9.28 12.98 -1.12
N LYS A 91 -10.55 13.34 -0.91
CA LYS A 91 -11.63 13.24 -1.90
C LYS A 91 -11.89 14.56 -2.61
N ASP A 92 -11.39 15.66 -2.06
CA ASP A 92 -11.60 16.99 -2.60
C ASP A 92 -10.87 17.19 -3.94
N ARG A 93 -11.39 18.10 -4.77
CA ARG A 93 -10.68 18.61 -5.94
C ARG A 93 -9.40 19.30 -5.50
N ARG A 94 -8.28 18.91 -6.08
CA ARG A 94 -6.97 19.45 -5.72
C ARG A 94 -6.16 19.78 -6.96
N ARG A 95 -5.58 20.98 -6.97
CA ARG A 95 -4.53 21.41 -7.91
C ARG A 95 -3.47 22.20 -7.11
N PRO A 96 -2.17 21.94 -7.25
CA PRO A 96 -1.57 20.84 -8.01
C PRO A 96 -1.99 19.45 -7.46
N ILE A 97 -2.07 18.45 -8.34
CA ILE A 97 -2.35 17.06 -7.92
C ILE A 97 -1.13 16.45 -7.21
N CYS A 98 -1.37 15.61 -6.21
CA CYS A 98 -0.32 14.91 -5.46
C CYS A 98 -0.71 13.45 -5.20
N GLY A 99 0.26 12.58 -4.89
CA GLY A 99 -0.05 11.19 -4.51
C GLY A 99 -0.97 11.10 -3.28
N GLY A 100 -1.76 10.04 -3.21
CA GLY A 100 -2.66 9.73 -2.10
C GLY A 100 -4.07 10.32 -2.21
N ILE A 101 -4.41 10.99 -3.32
CA ILE A 101 -5.73 11.61 -3.55
C ILE A 101 -6.65 10.76 -4.43
N SER A 102 -7.96 11.00 -4.35
CA SER A 102 -8.98 10.33 -5.17
C SER A 102 -8.74 10.57 -6.66
N THR A 103 -8.75 9.52 -7.47
CA THR A 103 -8.63 9.55 -8.93
C THR A 103 -9.24 8.29 -9.53
N MET A 104 -9.62 8.34 -10.80
CA MET A 104 -10.12 7.17 -11.52
C MET A 104 -10.05 7.41 -13.03
N HIS A 105 -10.17 6.34 -13.81
CA HIS A 105 -10.69 6.43 -15.18
C HIS A 105 -12.03 7.18 -15.21
N TYR A 106 -12.37 7.78 -16.36
CA TYR A 106 -13.68 8.37 -16.59
C TYR A 106 -14.28 7.88 -17.91
N GLY A 107 -15.53 7.43 -17.88
CA GLY A 107 -16.30 7.11 -19.09
C GLY A 107 -17.12 5.83 -19.00
N PHE A 108 -16.97 5.03 -17.95
CA PHE A 108 -17.87 3.89 -17.68
C PHE A 108 -18.88 4.25 -16.58
N GLU A 109 -20.10 3.73 -16.70
CA GLU A 109 -21.18 3.97 -15.74
C GLU A 109 -20.88 3.43 -14.34
N ASP A 110 -20.03 2.41 -14.23
CA ASP A 110 -19.61 1.78 -12.98
C ASP A 110 -18.22 2.24 -12.49
N ASP A 111 -17.73 3.37 -13.00
CA ASP A 111 -16.53 4.00 -12.49
C ASP A 111 -16.74 4.51 -11.06
N THR A 112 -15.79 4.19 -10.16
CA THR A 112 -15.90 4.52 -8.73
C THR A 112 -14.86 5.56 -8.31
N ALA A 113 -13.96 5.21 -7.40
CA ALA A 113 -12.81 6.02 -7.01
C ALA A 113 -11.67 5.10 -6.60
N CYS A 114 -10.47 5.51 -6.97
CA CYS A 114 -9.21 4.90 -6.57
C CYS A 114 -8.27 5.95 -5.99
N THR A 115 -7.07 5.53 -5.64
CA THR A 115 -6.03 6.43 -5.11
C THR A 115 -4.95 6.66 -6.16
N LEU A 116 -4.52 7.91 -6.30
CA LEU A 116 -3.37 8.25 -7.12
C LEU A 116 -2.12 7.77 -6.40
N ASN A 117 -1.35 6.87 -7.01
CA ASN A 117 -0.14 6.33 -6.36
C ASN A 117 0.96 7.39 -6.28
N GLY A 118 1.18 8.12 -7.36
CA GLY A 118 2.19 9.15 -7.46
C GLY A 118 2.66 9.37 -8.89
N PHE A 119 3.85 9.98 -9.02
CA PHE A 119 4.45 10.36 -10.30
C PHE A 119 5.68 9.51 -10.60
N PHE A 120 5.82 9.13 -11.86
CA PHE A 120 6.85 8.23 -12.36
C PHE A 120 7.47 8.84 -13.60
N LYS A 121 8.78 8.65 -13.78
CA LYS A 121 9.45 9.04 -15.02
C LYS A 121 9.54 7.84 -15.94
N ASP A 122 9.05 7.97 -17.17
CA ASP A 122 9.33 7.01 -18.23
C ASP A 122 10.82 7.14 -18.62
N ASN A 123 11.57 6.04 -18.50
CA ASN A 123 13.00 6.04 -18.80
C ASN A 123 13.29 6.14 -20.30
N GLN A 124 12.34 5.78 -21.17
CA GLN A 124 12.53 5.82 -22.62
C GLN A 124 12.30 7.23 -23.16
N THR A 125 11.22 7.88 -22.73
CA THR A 125 10.83 9.21 -23.23
C THR A 125 11.28 10.35 -22.33
N GLY A 126 11.60 10.07 -21.06
CA GLY A 126 11.88 11.07 -20.05
C GLY A 126 10.63 11.77 -19.48
N THR A 127 9.44 11.45 -19.96
CA THR A 127 8.18 12.07 -19.57
C THR A 127 7.76 11.69 -18.15
N ILE A 128 7.19 12.66 -17.42
CA ILE A 128 6.56 12.39 -16.13
C ILE A 128 5.11 11.94 -16.34
N LEU A 129 4.76 10.80 -15.76
CA LEU A 129 3.45 10.17 -15.81
C LEU A 129 2.88 10.07 -14.39
N GLN A 130 1.56 10.14 -14.27
CA GLN A 130 0.85 9.78 -13.04
C GLN A 130 0.47 8.30 -13.11
N ALA A 131 0.43 7.61 -11.96
CA ALA A 131 0.07 6.20 -11.93
C ALA A 131 -0.99 5.89 -10.87
N SER A 132 -1.83 4.90 -11.20
CA SER A 132 -2.68 4.18 -10.26
C SER A 132 -2.68 2.69 -10.65
N ASN A 133 -3.52 1.88 -10.02
CA ASN A 133 -3.68 0.49 -10.41
C ASN A 133 -4.30 0.38 -11.82
N ASN A 134 -4.02 -0.72 -12.52
CA ASN A 134 -4.67 -1.03 -13.81
C ASN A 134 -6.19 -1.12 -13.65
N HIS A 135 -6.70 -1.77 -12.60
CA HIS A 135 -8.15 -1.81 -12.40
C HIS A 135 -8.79 -0.41 -12.23
N CYS A 136 -7.99 0.59 -11.85
CA CYS A 136 -8.43 1.97 -11.71
C CYS A 136 -8.36 2.75 -13.03
N PHE A 137 -7.18 2.85 -13.66
CA PHE A 137 -7.01 3.68 -14.87
C PHE A 137 -7.30 2.92 -16.17
N SER A 138 -7.06 1.61 -16.19
CA SER A 138 -7.20 0.76 -17.38
C SER A 138 -8.41 -0.16 -17.34
N ARG A 139 -9.21 -0.09 -16.26
CA ARG A 139 -10.45 -0.85 -16.09
C ARG A 139 -10.27 -2.35 -16.34
N GLU A 140 -9.28 -2.96 -15.70
CA GLU A 140 -9.01 -4.39 -15.86
C GLU A 140 -8.72 -4.77 -17.33
N ASN A 141 -7.94 -3.93 -18.01
CA ASN A 141 -7.61 -3.97 -19.44
C ASN A 141 -8.75 -3.62 -20.41
N LYS A 142 -9.91 -3.12 -19.93
CA LYS A 142 -11.04 -2.75 -20.79
C LYS A 142 -10.96 -1.33 -21.35
N ALA A 143 -10.16 -0.45 -20.75
CA ALA A 143 -9.98 0.92 -21.22
C ALA A 143 -9.01 0.98 -22.41
N SER A 144 -9.22 1.99 -23.25
CA SER A 144 -8.39 2.30 -24.40
C SER A 144 -7.29 3.30 -24.02
N ILE A 145 -6.12 3.15 -24.63
CA ILE A 145 -5.08 4.19 -24.53
C ILE A 145 -5.66 5.50 -25.08
N GLY A 146 -5.48 6.59 -24.33
CA GLY A 146 -6.07 7.89 -24.60
C GLY A 146 -7.31 8.21 -23.75
N ASP A 147 -7.89 7.23 -23.07
CA ASP A 147 -9.07 7.44 -22.23
C ASP A 147 -8.77 8.40 -21.07
N PRO A 148 -9.72 9.29 -20.70
CA PRO A 148 -9.47 10.30 -19.69
C PRO A 148 -9.34 9.70 -18.29
N VAL A 149 -8.42 10.26 -17.51
CA VAL A 149 -8.35 10.07 -16.06
C VAL A 149 -8.67 11.37 -15.35
N ILE A 150 -9.43 11.29 -14.25
CA ILE A 150 -9.93 12.47 -13.54
C ILE A 150 -9.51 12.48 -12.07
N GLN A 151 -9.54 13.67 -11.46
CA GLN A 151 -9.28 13.89 -10.04
C GLN A 151 -10.23 14.99 -9.54
N PRO A 152 -11.17 14.68 -8.63
CA PRO A 152 -11.40 13.39 -7.95
C PRO A 152 -12.02 12.32 -8.86
N GLY A 153 -12.10 11.07 -8.40
CA GLY A 153 -12.81 10.01 -9.13
C GLY A 153 -14.34 10.20 -9.13
N PRO A 154 -15.09 9.55 -10.04
CA PRO A 154 -16.56 9.73 -10.16
C PRO A 154 -17.35 9.53 -8.86
N TYR A 155 -17.00 8.52 -8.06
CA TYR A 155 -17.66 8.25 -6.78
C TYR A 155 -17.48 9.40 -5.78
N ASP A 156 -16.37 10.12 -5.87
CA ASP A 156 -16.08 11.32 -5.06
C ASP A 156 -16.48 12.61 -5.83
N HIS A 157 -17.51 12.52 -6.67
CA HIS A 157 -18.13 13.62 -7.43
C HIS A 157 -17.27 14.24 -8.54
N GLY A 158 -16.28 13.51 -9.04
CA GLY A 158 -15.50 13.90 -10.22
C GLY A 158 -16.32 13.86 -11.52
N THR A 159 -15.99 14.73 -12.46
CA THR A 159 -16.66 14.86 -13.76
C THR A 159 -15.64 14.96 -14.90
N GLU A 160 -16.10 14.97 -16.16
CA GLU A 160 -15.26 15.24 -17.34
C GLU A 160 -14.48 16.57 -17.28
N LYS A 161 -14.90 17.53 -16.46
CA LYS A 161 -14.19 18.80 -16.26
C LYS A 161 -12.95 18.65 -15.37
N ASP A 162 -12.85 17.52 -14.67
CA ASP A 162 -11.82 17.24 -13.68
C ASP A 162 -10.65 16.41 -14.24
N VAL A 163 -10.55 16.30 -15.57
CA VAL A 163 -9.49 15.56 -16.27
C VAL A 163 -8.10 16.07 -15.85
N THR A 164 -7.22 15.12 -15.54
CA THR A 164 -5.82 15.38 -15.18
C THR A 164 -4.84 14.84 -16.21
N GLY A 165 -5.31 14.00 -17.13
CA GLY A 165 -4.55 13.46 -18.23
C GLY A 165 -5.27 12.30 -18.87
N LYS A 166 -4.53 11.50 -19.63
CA LYS A 166 -5.04 10.42 -20.47
C LYS A 166 -4.25 9.15 -20.26
N LEU A 167 -4.93 8.00 -20.26
CA LEU A 167 -4.30 6.69 -20.15
C LEU A 167 -3.20 6.54 -21.21
N TYR A 168 -1.98 6.28 -20.78
CA TYR A 168 -0.80 6.24 -21.64
C TYR A 168 -0.30 4.82 -21.84
N LYS A 169 -0.22 4.01 -20.77
CA LYS A 169 0.28 2.63 -20.81
C LYS A 169 -0.14 1.88 -19.56
N TYR A 170 -0.28 0.56 -19.62
CA TYR A 170 -0.50 -0.27 -18.45
C TYR A 170 0.12 -1.66 -18.59
N VAL A 171 0.27 -2.34 -17.46
CA VAL A 171 0.63 -3.77 -17.44
C VAL A 171 -0.65 -4.58 -17.47
N GLU A 172 -0.81 -5.42 -18.49
CA GLU A 172 -2.00 -6.24 -18.69
C GLU A 172 -2.19 -7.24 -17.53
N ILE A 173 -3.39 -7.25 -16.95
CA ILE A 173 -3.79 -8.25 -15.96
C ILE A 173 -4.18 -9.56 -16.68
N LYS A 174 -3.49 -10.66 -16.37
CA LYS A 174 -3.82 -11.99 -16.89
C LYS A 174 -4.84 -12.68 -15.98
N PHE A 175 -6.07 -12.83 -16.42
CA PHE A 175 -7.14 -13.44 -15.63
C PHE A 175 -7.08 -14.98 -15.65
N SER A 176 -7.29 -15.60 -14.49
CA SER A 176 -7.29 -17.06 -14.35
C SER A 176 -8.68 -17.69 -14.41
N THR A 177 -9.72 -16.92 -14.13
CA THR A 177 -11.12 -17.35 -14.08
C THR A 177 -11.99 -16.30 -14.76
N PHE A 178 -13.09 -16.76 -15.36
CA PHE A 178 -14.01 -15.94 -16.14
C PHE A 178 -15.45 -16.23 -15.71
N SER A 179 -16.38 -15.32 -15.99
CA SER A 179 -17.81 -15.54 -15.69
C SER A 179 -18.42 -16.66 -16.54
N CYS A 180 -17.94 -16.86 -17.77
CA CYS A 180 -18.45 -17.87 -18.69
C CYS A 180 -17.99 -19.30 -18.32
N PRO A 181 -18.91 -20.25 -18.03
CA PRO A 181 -18.56 -21.63 -17.67
C PRO A 181 -17.79 -22.38 -18.76
N ILE A 182 -18.18 -22.21 -20.03
CA ILE A 182 -17.53 -22.85 -21.18
C ILE A 182 -16.08 -22.36 -21.31
N ARG A 183 -15.85 -21.06 -21.13
CA ARG A 183 -14.52 -20.46 -21.16
C ARG A 183 -13.65 -21.01 -20.04
N ASN A 184 -14.20 -21.15 -18.84
CA ASN A 184 -13.47 -21.76 -17.72
C ASN A 184 -13.11 -23.23 -18.00
N PHE A 185 -14.02 -24.00 -18.62
CA PHE A 185 -13.76 -25.38 -19.00
C PHE A 185 -12.61 -25.49 -20.01
N LEU A 186 -12.64 -24.70 -21.09
CA LEU A 186 -11.60 -24.66 -22.13
C LEU A 186 -10.24 -24.21 -21.57
N VAL A 187 -10.23 -23.18 -20.72
CA VAL A 187 -9.01 -22.69 -20.08
C VAL A 187 -8.44 -23.76 -19.14
N LYS A 188 -9.30 -24.48 -18.41
CA LYS A 188 -8.86 -25.55 -17.50
C LYS A 188 -8.23 -26.72 -18.27
N THR A 189 -8.83 -27.18 -19.37
CA THR A 189 -8.27 -28.25 -20.20
C THR A 189 -6.97 -27.82 -20.88
N TYR A 190 -6.93 -26.61 -21.46
CA TYR A 190 -5.71 -26.06 -22.05
C TYR A 190 -4.57 -25.95 -21.03
N ARG A 191 -4.85 -25.47 -19.81
CA ARG A 191 -3.83 -25.41 -18.75
C ARG A 191 -3.32 -26.77 -18.30
N ALA A 192 -4.20 -27.77 -18.22
CA ALA A 192 -3.80 -29.13 -17.87
C ALA A 192 -2.87 -29.74 -18.94
N LEU A 193 -3.08 -29.41 -20.21
CA LEU A 193 -2.27 -29.90 -21.33
C LEU A 193 -0.92 -29.17 -21.48
N PHE A 194 -0.88 -27.86 -21.21
CA PHE A 194 0.30 -27.02 -21.51
C PHE A 194 0.99 -26.42 -20.27
N GLY A 195 0.50 -26.67 -19.06
CA GLY A 195 1.16 -26.24 -17.81
C GLY A 195 1.18 -24.73 -17.55
N ILE A 196 0.32 -23.95 -18.23
CA ILE A 196 0.36 -22.49 -18.16
C ILE A 196 -0.38 -21.96 -16.92
N ASN A 197 0.34 -21.26 -16.04
CA ASN A 197 -0.25 -20.50 -14.93
C ASN A 197 0.08 -19.01 -15.07
N PRO A 198 -0.91 -18.16 -15.43
CA PRO A 198 -0.68 -16.72 -15.51
C PRO A 198 -0.31 -16.17 -14.13
N LYS A 199 0.79 -15.41 -14.07
CA LYS A 199 1.26 -14.74 -12.84
C LYS A 199 1.21 -13.23 -13.03
N ASN A 200 0.26 -12.57 -12.36
CA ASN A 200 0.25 -11.11 -12.25
C ASN A 200 1.21 -10.70 -11.13
N LYS A 201 2.29 -10.02 -11.48
CA LYS A 201 3.28 -9.53 -10.49
C LYS A 201 2.99 -8.11 -10.02
N VAL A 202 2.39 -7.31 -10.88
CA VAL A 202 2.15 -5.88 -10.66
C VAL A 202 0.80 -5.53 -11.28
N ASP A 203 0.04 -4.71 -10.56
CA ASP A 203 -1.20 -4.08 -11.01
C ASP A 203 -0.93 -2.58 -11.13
N ILE A 204 -0.67 -2.10 -12.35
CA ILE A 204 -0.29 -0.69 -12.58
C ILE A 204 -0.68 -0.20 -13.96
N ALA A 205 -1.09 1.06 -14.00
CA ALA A 205 -1.38 1.83 -15.19
C ALA A 205 -0.88 3.26 -15.03
N PHE A 206 -0.47 3.86 -16.14
CA PHE A 206 0.14 5.17 -16.24
C PHE A 206 -0.71 6.04 -17.15
N ALA A 207 -0.89 7.30 -16.77
CA ALA A 207 -1.52 8.33 -17.56
C ALA A 207 -0.60 9.54 -17.69
N THR A 208 -0.80 10.34 -18.74
CA THR A 208 -0.17 11.65 -18.90
C THR A 208 -0.54 12.56 -17.72
N VAL A 209 0.25 13.61 -17.50
CA VAL A 209 -0.05 14.65 -16.52
C VAL A 209 -0.21 15.96 -17.26
N GLU A 210 -1.45 16.41 -17.39
CA GLU A 210 -1.86 17.60 -18.17
C GLU A 210 -2.26 18.78 -17.28
N VAL A 211 -2.12 18.62 -15.96
CA VAL A 211 -2.41 19.64 -14.94
C VAL A 211 -1.21 19.84 -14.02
N PRO A 212 -1.12 20.95 -13.27
CA PRO A 212 -0.07 21.14 -12.28
C PRO A 212 -0.03 19.99 -11.28
N TYR A 213 1.18 19.55 -10.92
CA TYR A 213 1.40 18.45 -9.99
C TYR A 213 2.54 18.75 -9.01
N GLU A 214 2.50 18.09 -7.87
CA GLU A 214 3.48 18.23 -6.79
C GLU A 214 3.92 16.86 -6.28
N ILE A 215 5.23 16.63 -6.25
CA ILE A 215 5.82 15.41 -5.71
C ILE A 215 6.00 15.58 -4.19
N ILE A 216 4.91 15.43 -3.44
CA ILE A 216 4.92 15.41 -1.98
C ILE A 216 5.28 14.00 -1.50
N ALA A 217 6.43 13.48 -1.92
CA ALA A 217 6.95 12.25 -1.34
C ALA A 217 7.63 12.63 -0.02
N THR A 218 6.98 12.36 1.11
CA THR A 218 7.71 12.20 2.38
C THR A 218 8.66 11.03 2.16
N TYR A 219 9.95 11.34 1.93
CA TYR A 219 11.06 10.40 1.80
C TYR A 219 10.70 8.94 2.11
N ILE A 220 10.28 8.20 1.09
CA ILE A 220 10.20 6.74 1.19
C ILE A 220 11.66 6.30 1.04
N GLY A 221 12.32 5.94 2.14
CA GLY A 221 13.75 5.64 2.14
C GLY A 221 14.17 4.59 1.10
N LYS A 222 15.47 4.30 0.99
CA LYS A 222 15.99 3.33 0.00
C LYS A 222 15.29 1.96 0.14
N TYR A 223 14.54 1.55 -0.89
CA TYR A 223 14.03 0.20 -1.04
C TYR A 223 14.94 -0.61 -1.96
N ASN A 224 15.50 -1.71 -1.44
CA ASN A 224 16.22 -2.69 -2.23
C ASN A 224 15.24 -3.81 -2.64
N GLY A 225 14.69 -3.71 -3.85
CA GLY A 225 13.99 -4.82 -4.50
C GLY A 225 14.95 -5.59 -5.41
N LYS A 226 14.85 -6.92 -5.45
CA LYS A 226 15.51 -7.70 -6.51
C LYS A 226 14.94 -7.26 -7.86
N ARG A 227 15.76 -6.64 -8.71
CA ARG A 227 15.43 -6.45 -10.13
C ARG A 227 15.35 -7.83 -10.77
N TYR A 228 14.16 -8.29 -11.10
CA TYR A 228 14.01 -9.44 -11.96
C TYR A 228 14.16 -8.92 -13.39
N ASN A 229 15.28 -9.26 -14.04
CA ASN A 229 15.38 -9.15 -15.49
C ASN A 229 14.35 -10.11 -16.07
N ILE A 230 13.24 -9.57 -16.59
CA ILE A 230 12.31 -10.34 -17.39
C ILE A 230 12.94 -10.36 -18.78
N SER A 231 13.72 -11.40 -19.07
CA SER A 231 14.06 -11.74 -20.44
C SER A 231 12.77 -12.15 -21.13
N GLU A 232 12.44 -11.47 -22.22
CA GLU A 232 11.35 -11.83 -23.12
C GLU A 232 11.54 -13.28 -23.60
N GLY A 233 10.45 -14.03 -23.55
CA GLY A 233 10.31 -15.39 -24.05
C GLY A 233 8.84 -15.62 -24.40
#